data_AF-A0A8T5B8Q5-F1
#
_entry.id   AF-A0A8T5B8Q5-F1
#
_cell.length_a   1.000
_cell.length_b   1.000
_cell.length_c   1.000
_cell.angle_alpha   90.00
_cell.angle_beta   90.00
_cell.angle_gamma   90.00
#
_symmetry.space_group_name_H-M   'P 1'
#
loop_
_entity.id
_entity.type
_entity.pdbx_description
1 polymer ?
#
loop_
_entity_poly.entity_id
_entity_poly.type
_entity_poly.pdbx_seq_one_letter_code
_entity_poly.pdbx_strand_id
1 'polypeptide(L)'
;MRRRALRRGVLYRVLDSVDRAILRLVPMIVRRVRSPHLGVILVDILRRLRDAMDGRFKRSLAQGISRARKIANLAVGWGYLEARLWASDEGFIRYLTVLDLNTPSGWGF
;
A
#
# COMPACT_ATOMS: atom_id res chain seq x y z
N MET A 1 -7.11 -1.35 -7.85
CA MET A 1 -5.88 -2.16 -8.02
C MET A 1 -4.85 -1.49 -8.93
N ARG A 2 -5.04 -1.43 -10.26
CA ARG A 2 -4.03 -0.91 -11.21
C ARG A 2 -3.46 0.48 -10.89
N ARG A 3 -4.31 1.50 -10.66
CA ARG A 3 -3.88 2.85 -10.25
C ARG A 3 -3.03 2.86 -8.98
N ARG A 4 -3.38 2.02 -8.00
CA ARG A 4 -2.64 1.88 -6.73
C ARG A 4 -1.27 1.24 -6.96
N ALA A 5 -1.20 0.20 -7.80
CA ALA A 5 0.05 -0.45 -8.16
C ALA A 5 1.00 0.47 -8.95
N LEU A 6 0.45 1.33 -9.82
CA LEU A 6 1.21 2.37 -10.52
C LEU A 6 1.81 3.40 -9.57
N ARG A 7 1.00 3.98 -8.68
CA ARG A 7 1.49 4.96 -7.69
C ARG A 7 2.57 4.41 -6.78
N ARG A 8 2.54 3.10 -6.49
CA ARG A 8 3.54 2.43 -5.66
C ARG A 8 4.75 1.92 -6.45
N GLY A 9 4.82 2.14 -7.77
CA GLY A 9 5.90 1.64 -8.64
C GLY A 9 5.94 0.10 -8.77
N VAL A 10 4.92 -0.60 -8.30
CA VAL A 10 4.90 -2.07 -8.21
C VAL A 10 4.53 -2.69 -9.56
N LEU A 11 3.70 -2.01 -10.36
CA LEU A 11 3.17 -2.55 -11.61
C LEU A 11 4.28 -3.02 -12.56
N TYR A 12 5.28 -2.18 -12.80
CA TYR A 12 6.38 -2.47 -13.72
C TYR A 12 7.47 -3.34 -13.12
N ARG A 13 7.52 -3.42 -11.78
CA ARG A 13 8.51 -4.23 -11.05
C ARG A 13 8.12 -5.71 -11.00
N VAL A 14 6.82 -5.99 -10.90
CA VAL A 14 6.31 -7.34 -10.59
C VAL A 14 5.68 -8.03 -11.81
N LEU A 15 5.14 -7.26 -12.75
CA LEU A 15 4.46 -7.81 -13.92
C LEU A 15 5.31 -7.66 -15.18
N ASP A 16 5.34 -8.72 -15.99
CA ASP A 16 5.97 -8.71 -17.30
C ASP A 16 5.11 -7.97 -18.35
N SER A 17 5.54 -7.97 -19.62
CA SER A 17 4.78 -7.33 -20.72
C SER A 17 3.41 -7.98 -20.97
N VAL A 18 3.31 -9.30 -20.83
CA VAL A 18 2.10 -10.07 -21.12
C VAL A 18 1.06 -9.85 -20.02
N ASP A 19 1.45 -9.96 -18.76
CA ASP A 19 0.60 -9.68 -17.60
C ASP A 19 -0.01 -8.28 -17.66
N ARG A 20 0.81 -7.29 -18.03
CA ARG A 20 0.35 -5.90 -18.20
C ARG A 20 -0.63 -5.74 -19.36
N ALA A 21 -0.42 -6.46 -20.47
CA ALA A 21 -1.35 -6.46 -21.59
C ALA A 21 -2.70 -7.08 -21.18
N ILE A 22 -2.68 -8.25 -20.51
CA ILE A 22 -3.89 -8.92 -20.00
C ILE A 22 -4.65 -7.99 -19.05
N LEU A 23 -3.96 -7.40 -18.07
CA LEU A 23 -4.57 -6.51 -17.08
C LEU A 23 -5.11 -5.20 -17.69
N ARG A 24 -4.62 -4.79 -18.87
CA ARG A 24 -5.12 -3.63 -19.63
C ARG A 24 -6.32 -4.01 -20.51
N LEU A 25 -6.25 -5.13 -21.21
CA LEU A 25 -7.19 -5.51 -22.27
C LEU A 25 -8.46 -6.17 -21.72
N VAL A 26 -8.34 -7.05 -20.72
CA VAL A 26 -9.50 -7.80 -20.19
C VAL A 26 -10.64 -6.88 -19.74
N PRO A 27 -10.41 -5.83 -18.92
CA PRO A 27 -11.50 -4.97 -18.46
C PRO A 27 -12.13 -4.15 -19.60
N MET A 28 -11.40 -3.95 -20.69
CA MET A 28 -11.82 -3.15 -21.84
C MET A 28 -12.67 -3.96 -22.83
N ILE A 29 -12.34 -5.25 -22.99
CA ILE A 29 -12.94 -6.12 -24.00
C ILE A 29 -14.03 -7.01 -23.39
N VAL A 30 -13.86 -7.42 -22.14
CA VAL A 30 -14.64 -8.51 -21.56
C VAL A 30 -15.48 -8.01 -20.39
N ARG A 31 -16.81 -8.00 -20.57
CA ARG A 31 -17.76 -7.66 -19.50
C ARG A 31 -17.78 -8.71 -18.38
N ARG A 32 -17.58 -9.99 -18.71
CA ARG A 32 -17.46 -11.10 -17.76
C ARG A 32 -16.55 -12.18 -18.32
N VAL A 33 -15.50 -12.54 -17.59
CA VAL A 33 -14.57 -13.60 -17.98
C VAL A 33 -15.28 -14.94 -17.86
N ARG A 34 -15.55 -15.59 -19.00
CA ARG A 34 -16.17 -16.93 -19.05
C ARG A 34 -15.15 -18.06 -19.10
N SER A 35 -13.93 -17.77 -19.59
CA SER A 35 -12.85 -18.75 -19.66
C SER A 35 -12.23 -18.97 -18.27
N PRO A 36 -12.27 -20.19 -17.72
CA PRO A 36 -11.64 -20.50 -16.43
C PRO A 36 -10.14 -20.25 -16.46
N HIS A 37 -9.47 -20.58 -17.57
CA HIS A 37 -8.04 -20.39 -17.73
C HIS A 37 -7.64 -18.92 -17.63
N LEU A 38 -8.37 -18.02 -18.33
CA LEU A 38 -8.14 -16.58 -18.22
C LEU A 38 -8.43 -16.06 -16.80
N GLY A 39 -9.43 -16.62 -16.13
CA GLY A 39 -9.74 -16.32 -14.74
C GLY A 39 -8.57 -16.62 -13.80
N VAL A 40 -7.95 -17.79 -13.94
CA VAL A 40 -6.79 -18.20 -13.13
C VAL A 40 -5.62 -17.24 -13.34
N ILE A 41 -5.29 -16.89 -14.58
CA ILE A 41 -4.21 -15.96 -14.90
C ILE A 41 -4.46 -14.59 -14.26
N LEU A 42 -5.68 -14.06 -14.37
CA LEU A 42 -6.05 -12.77 -13.76
C LEU A 42 -5.93 -12.79 -12.24
N VAL A 43 -6.39 -13.87 -11.60
CA VAL A 43 -6.29 -14.01 -10.15
C VAL A 43 -4.82 -14.04 -9.71
N ASP A 44 -3.95 -14.76 -10.43
CA ASP A 44 -2.52 -14.80 -10.11
C ASP A 44 -1.84 -13.42 -10.26
N ILE A 45 -2.13 -12.70 -11.36
CA ILE A 45 -1.64 -11.33 -11.55
C ILE A 45 -2.09 -10.42 -10.39
N LEU A 46 -3.37 -10.49 -10.00
CA LEU A 46 -3.91 -9.68 -8.91
C LEU A 46 -3.31 -10.05 -7.54
N ARG A 47 -3.05 -11.35 -7.32
CA ARG A 47 -2.38 -11.85 -6.12
C ARG A 47 -0.95 -11.31 -6.01
N ARG A 48 -0.14 -11.45 -7.06
CA ARG A 48 1.24 -10.91 -7.10
C ARG A 48 1.29 -9.41 -6.84
N LEU A 49 0.36 -8.64 -7.42
CA LEU A 49 0.24 -7.21 -7.14
C LEU A 49 -0.13 -6.93 -5.67
N ARG A 50 -1.08 -7.67 -5.11
CA ARG A 50 -1.48 -7.54 -3.69
C ARG A 50 -0.27 -7.81 -2.78
N ASP A 51 0.37 -8.95 -2.95
CA ASP A 51 1.47 -9.43 -2.10
C ASP A 51 2.64 -8.43 -2.12
N ALA A 52 2.99 -7.91 -3.31
CA ALA A 52 4.03 -6.91 -3.43
C ALA A 52 3.66 -5.56 -2.79
N MET A 53 2.39 -5.15 -2.86
CA MET A 53 1.90 -3.94 -2.21
C MET A 53 1.85 -4.08 -0.69
N ASP A 54 1.43 -5.24 -0.19
CA ASP A 54 1.32 -5.53 1.24
C ASP A 54 2.68 -5.78 1.87
N GLY A 55 3.61 -6.41 1.15
CA GLY A 55 4.99 -6.57 1.60
C GLY A 55 5.67 -5.24 1.88
N ARG A 56 5.48 -4.23 1.01
CA ARG A 56 6.00 -2.87 1.27
C ARG A 56 5.33 -2.23 2.48
N PHE A 57 4.01 -2.37 2.61
CA PHE A 57 3.27 -1.84 3.76
C PHE A 57 3.72 -2.46 5.09
N LYS A 58 3.81 -3.79 5.15
CA LYS A 58 4.28 -4.54 6.32
C LYS A 58 5.69 -4.12 6.75
N ARG A 59 6.61 -3.95 5.78
CA ARG A 59 7.97 -3.46 6.07
C ARG A 59 8.00 -2.04 6.65
N SER A 60 7.10 -1.18 6.19
CA SER A 60 7.01 0.21 6.67
C SER A 60 6.18 0.38 7.95
N LEU A 61 5.43 -0.64 8.38
CA LEU A 61 4.62 -0.55 9.59
C LEU A 61 5.46 -0.25 10.84
N ALA A 62 6.67 -0.80 10.92
CA ALA A 62 7.61 -0.49 12.01
C ALA A 62 8.00 0.99 12.05
N GLN A 63 8.15 1.63 10.89
CA GLN A 63 8.42 3.07 10.79
C GLN A 63 7.19 3.89 11.21
N GLY A 64 5.99 3.47 10.79
CA GLY A 64 4.73 4.07 11.24
C GLY A 64 4.54 4.02 12.76
N ILE A 65 4.85 2.89 13.40
CA ILE A 65 4.82 2.73 14.87
C ILE A 65 5.81 3.69 15.53
N SER A 66 7.04 3.76 15.01
CA SER A 66 8.07 4.68 15.51
C SER A 66 7.63 6.14 15.41
N ARG A 67 7.04 6.56 14.28
CA ARG A 67 6.51 7.90 14.10
C ARG A 67 5.32 8.19 15.01
N ALA A 68 4.38 7.26 15.15
CA ALA A 68 3.24 7.40 16.05
C ALA A 68 3.70 7.69 17.49
N ARG A 69 4.71 6.96 17.97
CA ARG A 69 5.34 7.19 19.28
C ARG A 69 5.99 8.57 19.39
N LYS A 70 6.76 8.99 18.39
CA LYS A 70 7.40 10.31 18.38
C LYS A 70 6.37 11.44 18.45
N ILE A 71 5.32 11.37 17.63
CA ILE A 71 4.26 12.39 17.59
C ILE A 71 3.47 12.41 18.91
N ALA A 72 3.12 11.23 19.43
CA ALA A 72 2.46 11.11 20.73
C ALA A 72 3.29 11.76 21.86
N ASN A 73 4.59 11.47 21.91
CA ASN A 73 5.48 12.04 22.92
C ASN A 73 5.63 13.56 22.79
N LEU A 74 5.68 14.10 21.58
CA LEU A 74 5.72 15.55 21.35
C LEU A 74 4.44 16.22 21.87
N ALA A 75 3.27 15.68 21.54
CA ALA A 75 1.99 16.22 22.00
C ALA A 75 1.84 16.14 23.53
N VAL A 76 2.31 15.05 24.16
CA VAL A 76 2.40 14.95 25.62
C VAL A 76 3.34 16.01 26.19
N GLY A 77 4.50 16.23 25.55
CA GLY A 77 5.44 17.29 25.94
C GLY A 77 4.87 18.71 25.82
N TRP A 78 3.88 18.91 24.95
CA TRP A 78 3.12 20.16 24.84
C TRP A 78 1.94 20.27 25.82
N GLY A 79 1.75 19.27 26.68
CA GLY A 79 0.74 19.27 27.74
C GLY A 79 -0.54 18.49 27.42
N TYR A 80 -0.65 17.87 26.23
CA TYR A 80 -1.82 17.05 25.88
C TYR A 80 -1.59 15.57 26.25
N LEU A 81 -1.98 15.21 27.47
CA LEU A 81 -1.66 13.90 28.05
C LEU A 81 -2.35 12.72 27.35
N GLU A 82 -3.57 12.89 26.81
CA GLU A 82 -4.27 11.81 26.11
C GLU A 82 -3.57 11.37 24.82
N ALA A 83 -2.68 12.18 24.25
CA ALA A 83 -1.90 11.79 23.06
C ALA A 83 -1.06 10.53 23.26
N ARG A 84 -0.78 10.13 24.51
CA ARG A 84 -0.10 8.86 24.80
C ARG A 84 -0.81 7.65 24.19
N LEU A 85 -2.14 7.70 24.06
CA LEU A 85 -2.95 6.64 23.46
C LEU A 85 -2.73 6.53 21.94
N TRP A 86 -2.31 7.61 21.27
CA TRP A 86 -2.09 7.62 19.82
C TRP A 86 -0.98 6.65 19.40
N ALA A 87 0.01 6.42 20.26
CA ALA A 87 1.09 5.47 20.01
C ALA A 87 0.60 4.01 19.88
N SER A 88 -0.59 3.72 20.39
CA SER A 88 -1.25 2.41 20.39
C SER A 88 -2.43 2.35 19.41
N ASP A 89 -2.84 3.48 18.84
CA ASP A 89 -3.98 3.56 17.94
C ASP A 89 -3.63 3.00 16.57
N GLU A 90 -4.24 1.87 16.20
CA GLU A 90 -3.97 1.21 14.92
C GLU A 90 -4.31 2.09 13.73
N GLY A 91 -5.38 2.89 13.82
CA GLY A 91 -5.79 3.78 12.74
C GLY A 91 -4.73 4.82 12.45
N PHE A 92 -4.19 5.45 13.50
CA PHE A 92 -3.15 6.44 13.46
C PHE A 92 -1.83 5.88 12.94
N ILE A 93 -1.41 4.72 13.44
CA ILE A 93 -0.20 4.02 12.96
C ILE A 93 -0.31 3.70 11.46
N ARG A 94 -1.46 3.18 11.01
CA ARG A 94 -1.69 2.86 9.59
C ARG A 94 -1.74 4.13 8.74
N TYR A 95 -2.36 5.19 9.24
CA TYR A 95 -2.40 6.50 8.57
C TYR A 95 -1.00 7.04 8.32
N LEU A 96 -0.16 7.10 9.36
CA LEU A 96 1.23 7.55 9.25
C LEU A 96 2.04 6.64 8.31
N THR A 97 1.86 5.32 8.40
CA THR A 97 2.51 4.37 7.49
C THR A 97 2.16 4.66 6.03
N VAL A 98 0.89 4.95 5.75
CA VAL A 98 0.44 5.29 4.39
C VAL A 98 1.00 6.64 3.95
N LEU A 99 1.05 7.63 4.85
CA LEU A 99 1.62 8.94 4.56
C LEU A 99 3.09 8.78 4.12
N ASP A 100 3.89 8.04 4.90
CA ASP A 100 5.31 7.77 4.64
C ASP A 100 5.54 7.07 3.30
N LEU A 101 4.70 6.09 2.98
CA LEU A 101 4.79 5.33 1.74
C LEU A 101 4.49 6.18 0.50
N ASN A 102 3.75 7.28 0.66
CA ASN A 102 3.38 8.20 -0.41
C ASN A 102 4.21 9.49 -0.42
N THR A 103 5.05 9.74 0.61
CA THR A 103 5.97 10.89 0.60
C THR A 103 6.97 10.77 -0.55
N PRO A 104 7.12 11.81 -1.39
CA PRO A 104 8.15 11.86 -2.41
C PRO A 104 9.56 11.78 -1.80
N SER A 105 10.50 11.19 -2.54
CA SER A 105 11.92 11.18 -2.16
C SER A 105 12.41 12.60 -1.87
N GLY A 106 13.01 12.84 -0.69
CA GLY A 106 13.50 14.16 -0.26
C GLY A 106 12.56 14.95 0.65
N TRP A 107 11.36 14.45 0.91
CA TRP A 107 10.43 15.04 1.88
C TRP A 107 10.20 14.07 3.04
N GLY A 108 10.91 14.27 4.15
CA GLY A 108 10.72 13.51 5.38
C GLY A 108 11.32 14.23 6.58
N PHE A 109 10.52 14.39 7.64
CA PHE A 109 10.98 14.76 9.00
C PHE A 109 11.62 13.56 9.72
#